data_AF-A0A2M7GHW9-F1
#
_entry.id   AF-A0A2M7GHW9-F1
#
_cell.length_a   1.000
_cell.length_b   1.000
_cell.length_c   1.000
_cell.angle_alpha   90.00
_cell.angle_beta   90.00
_cell.angle_gamma   90.00
#
_symmetry.space_group_name_H-M   'P 1'
#
loop_
_entity.id
_entity.type
_entity.pdbx_description
1 polymer ?
#
loop_
_entity_poly.entity_id
_entity_poly.type
_entity_poly.pdbx_seq_one_letter_code
_entity_poly.pdbx_strand_id
1 'polypeptide(L)'
;MRRRSRDFNIFSLSALDLFASAMGAFVIISVMLFPFYRMNAPNLAQAAQVRKEVEDLKRQTEAMRKQAGIDRAAAAAAGGEAAEADKQRAAVETELQGQQAQIRKGGEALQQCKIALSKLDIHEYDLALVFDTSGSMSAVIKNILLNLRGVVRVMQKMVPNLRIGLVAFHDGRAEAFPLTQMDEAGVRAALQWLQAHGTGSGTNSTDVFKGLSAAAAMTWRRDVPKAIVVIADDPDDDAPSHQAHGVARRFAGRPKAKVAVVTPDHAGQPRFFKDLAKAGGGDFVSDKGDLLTSILLTVIER
;
A
#
# COMPACT_ATOMS: atom_id res chain seq x y z
N MET A 1 114.73 -72.40 -66.91
CA MET A 1 115.08 -71.43 -65.85
C MET A 1 113.89 -70.53 -65.57
N ARG A 2 113.54 -70.41 -64.30
CA ARG A 2 112.41 -69.66 -63.75
C ARG A 2 112.80 -68.19 -63.62
N ARG A 3 111.97 -67.26 -64.07
CA ARG A 3 111.90 -65.92 -63.46
C ARG A 3 110.46 -65.44 -63.38
N ARG A 4 110.17 -64.95 -62.19
CA ARG A 4 108.89 -64.55 -61.60
C ARG A 4 108.72 -63.06 -61.87
N SER A 5 107.65 -62.65 -62.54
CA SER A 5 107.25 -61.26 -62.66
C SER A 5 106.46 -60.84 -61.42
N ARG A 6 106.99 -59.83 -60.73
CA ARG A 6 106.26 -58.92 -59.85
C ARG A 6 105.67 -57.81 -60.73
N ASP A 7 104.83 -56.97 -60.11
CA ASP A 7 104.35 -55.65 -60.57
C ASP A 7 102.84 -55.64 -60.90
N PHE A 8 101.99 -54.78 -60.34
CA PHE A 8 102.18 -53.76 -59.32
C PHE A 8 100.79 -53.37 -58.76
N ASN A 9 100.68 -53.33 -57.43
CA ASN A 9 99.63 -52.67 -56.66
C ASN A 9 99.61 -51.16 -56.98
N ILE A 10 98.88 -50.70 -58.01
CA ILE A 10 98.88 -49.27 -58.41
C ILE A 10 97.66 -48.49 -57.89
N PHE A 11 96.62 -49.15 -57.37
CA PHE A 11 95.38 -48.46 -56.97
C PHE A 11 95.19 -48.23 -55.46
N SER A 12 96.10 -48.70 -54.60
CA SER A 12 95.91 -48.65 -53.13
C SER A 12 96.62 -47.51 -52.40
N LEU A 13 97.58 -46.82 -53.04
CA LEU A 13 98.25 -45.65 -52.44
C LEU A 13 97.50 -44.33 -52.72
N SER A 14 97.03 -44.13 -53.95
CA SER A 14 96.35 -42.88 -54.35
C SER A 14 94.92 -42.75 -53.82
N ALA A 15 94.20 -43.87 -53.68
CA ALA A 15 92.83 -43.86 -53.16
C ALA A 15 92.78 -43.53 -51.66
N LEU A 16 93.74 -44.04 -50.88
CA LEU A 16 93.84 -43.79 -49.44
C LEU A 16 94.16 -42.31 -49.17
N ASP A 17 95.00 -41.69 -50.00
CA ASP A 17 95.33 -40.27 -49.90
C ASP A 17 94.14 -39.36 -50.28
N LEU A 18 93.35 -39.76 -51.29
CA LEU A 18 92.12 -39.06 -51.65
C LEU A 18 91.05 -39.13 -50.54
N PHE A 19 90.87 -40.30 -49.91
CA PHE A 19 89.97 -40.45 -48.76
C PHE A 19 90.48 -39.69 -47.53
N ALA A 20 91.79 -39.70 -47.28
CA ALA A 20 92.40 -38.92 -46.21
C ALA A 20 92.21 -37.41 -46.44
N SER A 21 92.37 -36.93 -47.68
CA SER A 21 92.11 -35.54 -48.05
C SER A 21 90.63 -35.17 -47.96
N ALA A 22 89.72 -36.04 -48.36
CA ALA A 22 88.28 -35.78 -48.30
C ALA A 22 87.76 -35.75 -46.85
N MET A 23 88.21 -36.69 -46.01
CA MET A 23 87.91 -36.67 -44.57
C MET A 23 88.56 -35.49 -43.87
N GLY A 24 89.80 -35.15 -44.23
CA GLY A 24 90.50 -33.97 -43.71
C GLY A 24 89.78 -32.67 -44.05
N ALA A 25 89.35 -32.50 -45.31
CA ALA A 25 88.56 -31.35 -45.74
C ALA A 25 87.21 -31.28 -45.01
N PHE A 26 86.52 -32.41 -44.84
CA PHE A 26 85.25 -32.47 -44.11
C PHE A 26 85.42 -32.10 -42.62
N VAL A 27 86.48 -32.59 -41.97
CA VAL A 27 86.79 -32.25 -40.58
C VAL A 27 87.14 -30.77 -40.45
N ILE A 28 87.92 -30.21 -41.38
CA ILE A 28 88.24 -28.77 -41.40
C ILE A 28 86.97 -27.94 -41.57
N ILE A 29 86.11 -28.27 -42.53
CA ILE A 29 84.84 -27.57 -42.76
C ILE A 29 83.93 -27.69 -41.53
N SER A 30 83.87 -28.87 -40.91
CA SER A 30 83.07 -29.10 -39.70
C SER A 30 83.59 -28.30 -38.50
N VAL A 31 84.90 -28.25 -38.28
CA VAL A 31 85.53 -27.45 -37.22
C VAL A 31 85.39 -25.95 -37.50
N MET A 32 85.46 -25.53 -38.77
CA MET A 32 85.28 -24.14 -39.20
C MET A 32 83.82 -23.67 -39.09
N LEU A 33 82.85 -24.56 -39.31
CA LEU A 33 81.42 -24.29 -39.14
C LEU A 33 80.92 -24.47 -37.70
N PHE A 34 81.62 -25.24 -36.86
CA PHE A 34 81.28 -25.45 -35.45
C PHE A 34 81.05 -24.14 -34.66
N PRO A 35 81.90 -23.10 -34.76
CA PRO A 35 81.62 -21.81 -34.12
C PRO A 35 80.33 -21.16 -34.68
N PHE A 36 80.04 -21.32 -35.96
CA PHE A 36 78.82 -20.80 -36.60
C PHE A 36 77.54 -21.48 -36.10
N TYR A 37 77.58 -22.81 -35.86
CA TYR A 37 76.47 -23.54 -35.27
C TYR A 37 76.22 -23.15 -33.80
N ARG A 38 77.27 -22.88 -33.01
CA ARG A 38 77.12 -22.39 -31.63
C ARG A 38 76.65 -20.94 -31.55
N MET A 39 76.94 -20.13 -32.57
CA MET A 39 76.49 -18.73 -32.66
C MET A 39 74.97 -18.59 -32.85
N ASN A 40 74.33 -19.57 -33.50
CA ASN A 40 72.88 -19.55 -33.80
C ASN A 40 72.00 -20.27 -32.78
N ALA A 41 72.57 -21.14 -31.93
CA ALA A 41 71.86 -21.78 -30.82
C ALA A 41 71.16 -20.79 -29.85
N PRO A 42 71.75 -19.64 -29.45
CA PRO A 42 71.04 -18.66 -28.62
C PRO A 42 69.84 -18.03 -29.32
N ASN A 43 69.83 -17.90 -30.65
CA ASN A 43 68.70 -17.32 -31.39
C ASN A 43 67.48 -18.25 -31.43
N LEU A 44 67.70 -19.58 -31.48
CA LEU A 44 66.61 -20.58 -31.37
C LEU A 44 66.00 -20.61 -29.96
N ALA A 45 66.83 -20.48 -28.92
CA ALA A 45 66.36 -20.39 -27.54
C ALA A 45 65.59 -19.09 -27.28
N GLN A 46 66.06 -17.95 -27.81
CA GLN A 46 65.34 -16.67 -27.75
C GLN A 46 64.00 -16.73 -28.49
N ALA A 47 63.95 -17.34 -29.68
CA ALA A 47 62.71 -17.49 -30.43
C ALA A 47 61.66 -18.35 -29.69
N ALA A 48 62.10 -19.40 -28.97
CA ALA A 48 61.22 -20.20 -28.13
C ALA A 48 60.73 -19.43 -26.89
N GLN A 49 61.61 -18.61 -26.28
CA GLN A 49 61.28 -17.80 -25.12
C GLN A 49 60.28 -16.69 -25.46
N VAL A 50 60.48 -15.98 -26.59
CA VAL A 50 59.54 -14.96 -27.09
C VAL A 50 58.19 -15.56 -27.41
N ARG A 51 58.13 -16.78 -28.00
CA ARG A 51 56.85 -17.46 -28.25
C ARG A 51 56.10 -17.77 -26.96
N LYS A 52 56.82 -18.24 -25.94
CA LYS A 52 56.24 -18.52 -24.62
C LYS A 52 55.74 -17.25 -23.95
N GLU A 53 56.52 -16.17 -23.99
CA GLU A 53 56.11 -14.85 -23.47
C GLU A 53 54.88 -14.30 -24.19
N VAL A 54 54.81 -14.41 -25.53
CA VAL A 54 53.62 -13.99 -26.30
C VAL A 54 52.39 -14.81 -25.93
N GLU A 55 52.54 -16.11 -25.67
CA GLU A 55 51.44 -16.96 -25.24
C GLU A 55 50.97 -16.63 -23.83
N ASP A 56 51.90 -16.40 -22.90
CA ASP A 56 51.61 -15.97 -21.53
C ASP A 56 50.94 -14.59 -21.51
N LEU A 57 51.42 -13.64 -22.33
CA LEU A 57 50.82 -12.32 -22.48
C LEU A 57 49.40 -12.39 -23.06
N LYS A 58 49.16 -13.26 -24.04
CA LYS A 58 47.82 -13.50 -24.59
C LYS A 58 46.88 -14.05 -23.53
N ARG A 59 47.32 -15.04 -22.74
CA ARG A 59 46.54 -15.60 -21.62
C ARG A 59 46.21 -14.54 -20.58
N GLN A 60 47.18 -13.67 -20.24
CA GLN A 60 46.94 -12.53 -19.34
C GLN A 60 45.94 -11.53 -19.92
N THR A 61 46.04 -11.21 -21.20
CA THR A 61 45.13 -10.27 -21.87
C THR A 61 43.69 -10.82 -21.92
N GLU A 62 43.53 -12.12 -22.19
CA GLU A 62 42.24 -12.80 -22.16
C GLU A 62 41.64 -12.87 -20.76
N ALA A 63 42.45 -13.17 -19.74
CA ALA A 63 42.03 -13.14 -18.35
C ALA A 63 41.59 -11.73 -17.92
N MET A 64 42.35 -10.70 -18.29
CA MET A 64 42.03 -9.31 -18.00
C MET A 64 40.75 -8.84 -18.71
N ARG A 65 40.53 -9.27 -19.96
CA ARG A 65 39.28 -9.01 -20.69
C ARG A 65 38.07 -9.68 -20.04
N LYS A 66 38.21 -10.92 -19.59
CA LYS A 66 37.15 -11.63 -18.85
C LYS A 66 36.80 -10.90 -17.56
N GLN A 67 37.82 -10.48 -16.80
CA GLN A 67 37.62 -9.72 -15.57
C GLN A 67 36.92 -8.38 -15.81
N ALA A 68 37.38 -7.60 -16.80
CA ALA A 68 36.73 -6.34 -17.16
C ALA A 68 35.27 -6.51 -17.63
N GLY A 69 34.94 -7.64 -18.27
CA GLY A 69 33.57 -8.00 -18.62
C GLY A 69 32.69 -8.26 -17.40
N ILE A 70 33.23 -8.97 -16.39
CA ILE A 70 32.55 -9.24 -15.12
C ILE A 70 32.32 -7.94 -14.34
N ASP A 71 33.34 -7.09 -14.24
CA ASP A 71 33.25 -5.82 -13.52
C ASP A 71 32.22 -4.87 -14.17
N ARG A 72 32.17 -4.85 -15.51
CA ARG A 72 31.18 -4.05 -16.27
C ARG A 72 29.75 -4.57 -16.10
N ALA A 73 29.58 -5.89 -16.05
CA ALA A 73 28.28 -6.50 -15.77
C ALA A 73 27.82 -6.22 -14.33
N ALA A 74 28.72 -6.28 -13.35
CA ALA A 74 28.44 -5.92 -11.97
C ALA A 74 28.05 -4.45 -11.81
N ALA A 75 28.76 -3.53 -12.48
CA ALA A 75 28.43 -2.11 -12.49
C ALA A 75 27.05 -1.82 -13.12
N ALA A 76 26.68 -2.54 -14.19
CA ALA A 76 25.36 -2.40 -14.82
C ALA A 76 24.24 -2.94 -13.91
N ALA A 77 24.45 -4.05 -13.21
CA ALA A 77 23.49 -4.60 -12.26
C ALA A 77 23.25 -3.65 -11.07
N ALA A 78 24.33 -3.11 -10.49
CA ALA A 78 24.24 -2.13 -9.40
C ALA A 78 23.51 -0.83 -9.84
N GLY A 79 23.72 -0.37 -11.08
CA GLY A 79 22.99 0.75 -11.64
C GLY A 79 21.49 0.48 -11.83
N GLY A 80 21.11 -0.76 -12.19
CA GLY A 80 19.72 -1.18 -12.30
C GLY A 80 19.00 -1.23 -10.94
N GLU A 81 19.67 -1.75 -9.91
CA GLU A 81 19.13 -1.78 -8.54
C GLU A 81 18.92 -0.38 -7.96
N ALA A 82 19.86 0.54 -8.21
CA ALA A 82 19.73 1.94 -7.78
C ALA A 82 18.54 2.64 -8.46
N ALA A 83 18.36 2.43 -9.76
CA ALA A 83 17.23 3.01 -10.50
C ALA A 83 15.86 2.49 -10.02
N GLU A 84 15.78 1.22 -9.63
CA GLU A 84 14.55 0.64 -9.11
C GLU A 84 14.24 1.12 -7.67
N ALA A 85 15.27 1.28 -6.84
CA ALA A 85 15.13 1.87 -5.51
C ALA A 85 14.64 3.34 -5.58
N ASP A 86 15.11 4.12 -6.55
CA ASP A 86 14.67 5.50 -6.76
C ASP A 86 13.19 5.57 -7.19
N LYS A 87 12.74 4.67 -8.08
CA LYS A 87 11.31 4.58 -8.44
C LYS A 87 10.44 4.23 -7.24
N GLN A 88 10.87 3.30 -6.40
CA GLN A 88 10.14 2.92 -5.19
C GLN A 88 10.05 4.07 -4.20
N ARG A 89 11.15 4.81 -4.00
CA ARG A 89 11.16 6.02 -3.14
C ARG A 89 10.20 7.09 -3.66
N ALA A 90 10.21 7.36 -4.96
CA ALA A 90 9.29 8.33 -5.57
C ALA A 90 7.82 7.90 -5.45
N ALA A 91 7.52 6.61 -5.57
CA ALA A 91 6.17 6.07 -5.36
C ALA A 91 5.69 6.25 -3.91
N VAL A 92 6.54 5.90 -2.94
CA VAL A 92 6.23 6.08 -1.51
C VAL A 92 6.03 7.55 -1.16
N GLU A 93 6.86 8.45 -1.69
CA GLU A 93 6.75 9.89 -1.45
C GLU A 93 5.44 10.47 -2.03
N THR A 94 5.03 10.01 -3.20
CA THR A 94 3.75 10.37 -3.83
C THR A 94 2.56 9.91 -2.98
N GLU A 95 2.60 8.69 -2.45
CA GLU A 95 1.55 8.16 -1.56
C GLU A 95 1.47 8.94 -0.24
N LEU A 96 2.63 9.28 0.34
CA LEU A 96 2.73 10.06 1.58
C LEU A 96 2.15 11.48 1.39
N GLN A 97 2.44 12.13 0.26
CA GLN A 97 1.84 13.43 -0.09
C GLN A 97 0.31 13.33 -0.23
N GLY A 98 -0.20 12.26 -0.84
CA GLY A 98 -1.64 11.99 -0.95
C GLY A 98 -2.32 11.86 0.41
N GLN A 99 -1.73 11.07 1.32
CA GLN A 99 -2.24 10.90 2.69
C GLN A 99 -2.17 12.21 3.49
N GLN A 100 -1.07 12.96 3.38
CA GLN A 100 -0.93 14.27 4.04
C GLN A 100 -1.98 15.28 3.55
N ALA A 101 -2.28 15.28 2.25
CA ALA A 101 -3.33 16.13 1.69
C ALA A 101 -4.72 15.75 2.22
N GLN A 102 -5.01 14.45 2.38
CA GLN A 102 -6.25 13.99 3.03
C GLN A 102 -6.34 14.41 4.50
N ILE A 103 -5.26 14.23 5.27
CA ILE A 103 -5.21 14.66 6.68
C ILE A 103 -5.44 16.17 6.80
N ARG A 104 -4.81 16.96 5.92
CA ARG A 104 -5.00 18.42 5.89
C ARG A 104 -6.44 18.80 5.58
N LYS A 105 -7.06 18.21 4.56
CA LYS A 105 -8.48 18.43 4.23
C LYS A 105 -9.40 18.07 5.41
N GLY A 106 -9.14 16.93 6.06
CA GLY A 106 -9.87 16.53 7.27
C GLY A 106 -9.69 17.53 8.43
N GLY A 107 -8.48 18.06 8.60
CA GLY A 107 -8.18 19.09 9.61
C GLY A 107 -8.90 20.42 9.33
N GLU A 108 -8.94 20.85 8.07
CA GLU A 108 -9.68 22.05 7.63
C GLU A 108 -11.19 21.87 7.84
N ALA A 109 -11.75 20.71 7.48
CA ALA A 109 -13.16 20.37 7.74
C ALA A 109 -13.48 20.36 9.24
N LEU A 110 -12.62 19.74 10.07
CA LEU A 110 -12.77 19.74 11.53
C LEU A 110 -12.74 21.15 12.12
N GLN A 111 -11.87 22.02 11.58
CA GLN A 111 -11.75 23.39 12.05
C GLN A 111 -12.96 24.25 11.63
N GLN A 112 -13.47 24.06 10.41
CA GLN A 112 -14.73 24.68 9.97
C GLN A 112 -15.90 24.22 10.85
N CYS A 113 -15.96 22.93 11.16
CA CYS A 113 -16.95 22.35 12.06
C CYS A 113 -16.83 22.99 13.46
N LYS A 114 -15.61 23.11 14.01
CA LYS A 114 -15.37 23.80 15.29
C LYS A 114 -15.82 25.26 15.28
N ILE A 115 -15.57 26.00 14.20
CA ILE A 115 -16.00 27.40 14.11
C ILE A 115 -17.53 27.47 14.04
N ALA A 116 -18.17 26.62 13.24
CA ALA A 116 -19.63 26.55 13.16
C ALA A 116 -20.27 26.18 14.51
N LEU A 117 -19.71 25.19 15.21
CA LEU A 117 -20.15 24.73 16.52
C LEU A 117 -19.85 25.74 17.64
N SER A 118 -18.74 26.49 17.60
CA SER A 118 -18.39 27.48 18.63
C SER A 118 -19.32 28.70 18.67
N LYS A 119 -20.03 28.96 17.57
CA LYS A 119 -21.07 30.00 17.48
C LYS A 119 -22.40 29.55 18.10
N LEU A 120 -22.53 28.27 18.41
CA LEU A 120 -23.69 27.69 19.08
C LEU A 120 -23.34 27.58 20.57
N ASP A 121 -23.89 28.49 21.39
CA ASP A 121 -23.78 28.45 22.86
C ASP A 121 -24.62 27.28 23.42
N ILE A 122 -24.16 26.05 23.14
CA ILE A 122 -24.85 24.80 23.46
C ILE A 122 -23.99 24.06 24.48
N HIS A 123 -24.31 24.24 25.75
CA HIS A 123 -23.68 23.46 26.81
C HIS A 123 -24.32 22.07 26.99
N GLU A 124 -25.53 21.88 26.45
CA GLU A 124 -26.36 20.70 26.64
C GLU A 124 -27.02 20.28 25.33
N TYR A 125 -26.89 19.00 24.96
CA TYR A 125 -27.52 18.45 23.75
C TYR A 125 -27.90 16.98 23.95
N ASP A 126 -29.08 16.58 23.49
CA ASP A 126 -29.49 15.18 23.42
C ASP A 126 -29.52 14.71 21.96
N LEU A 127 -28.81 13.62 21.66
CA LEU A 127 -28.75 13.05 20.33
C LEU A 127 -29.11 11.56 20.39
N ALA A 128 -30.08 11.12 19.60
CA ALA A 128 -30.30 9.70 19.35
C ALA A 128 -29.86 9.37 17.93
N LEU A 129 -29.01 8.34 17.79
CA LEU A 129 -28.61 7.82 16.50
C LEU A 129 -29.33 6.50 16.27
N VAL A 130 -30.08 6.41 15.17
CA VAL A 130 -30.92 5.26 14.82
C VAL A 130 -30.32 4.63 13.57
N PHE A 131 -29.75 3.44 13.69
CA PHE A 131 -29.02 2.77 12.63
C PHE A 131 -29.80 1.56 12.14
N ASP A 132 -29.94 1.45 10.83
CA ASP A 132 -30.19 0.16 10.19
C ASP A 132 -28.94 -0.72 10.35
N THR A 133 -29.14 -1.97 10.74
CA THR A 133 -28.08 -2.96 10.94
C THR A 133 -28.04 -4.06 9.88
N SER A 134 -28.78 -3.87 8.77
CA SER A 134 -28.73 -4.71 7.58
C SER A 134 -27.30 -4.95 7.06
N GLY A 135 -27.13 -6.02 6.28
CA GLY A 135 -25.82 -6.43 5.76
C GLY A 135 -25.12 -5.34 4.94
N SER A 136 -25.87 -4.57 4.15
CA SER A 136 -25.38 -3.45 3.35
C SER A 136 -24.83 -2.31 4.21
N MET A 137 -25.36 -2.11 5.41
CA MET A 137 -24.93 -1.08 6.35
C MET A 137 -23.70 -1.45 7.18
N SER A 138 -23.18 -2.67 7.06
CA SER A 138 -22.01 -3.16 7.83
C SER A 138 -20.76 -2.28 7.68
N ALA A 139 -20.47 -1.77 6.48
CA ALA A 139 -19.32 -0.90 6.25
C ALA A 139 -19.49 0.47 6.93
N VAL A 140 -20.71 1.01 6.88
CA VAL A 140 -21.10 2.28 7.51
C VAL A 140 -20.95 2.17 9.02
N ILE A 141 -21.47 1.10 9.64
CA ILE A 141 -21.41 0.89 11.09
C ILE A 141 -19.95 0.70 11.56
N LYS A 142 -19.13 -0.03 10.81
CA LYS A 142 -17.69 -0.15 11.11
C LYS A 142 -16.99 1.19 11.08
N ASN A 143 -17.29 2.04 10.10
CA ASN A 143 -16.73 3.41 10.05
C ASN A 143 -17.18 4.27 11.23
N ILE A 144 -18.43 4.11 11.69
CA ILE A 144 -18.92 4.78 12.89
C ILE A 144 -18.15 4.27 14.12
N LEU A 145 -18.00 2.96 14.30
CA LEU A 145 -17.26 2.37 15.42
C LEU A 145 -15.81 2.87 15.51
N LEU A 146 -15.11 2.97 14.38
CA LEU A 146 -13.72 3.44 14.32
C LEU A 146 -13.59 4.92 14.73
N ASN A 147 -14.58 5.74 14.40
CA ASN A 147 -14.48 7.18 14.54
C ASN A 147 -15.29 7.76 15.71
N LEU A 148 -16.26 7.02 16.27
CA LEU A 148 -17.18 7.49 17.30
C LEU A 148 -16.42 8.04 18.51
N ARG A 149 -15.36 7.35 18.95
CA ARG A 149 -14.51 7.81 20.07
C ARG A 149 -13.85 9.16 19.80
N GLY A 150 -13.40 9.39 18.56
CA GLY A 150 -12.79 10.65 18.14
C GLY A 150 -13.82 11.78 18.06
N VAL A 151 -14.97 11.50 17.45
CA VAL A 151 -16.06 12.48 17.29
C VAL A 151 -16.66 12.86 18.64
N VAL A 152 -17.00 11.89 19.49
CA VAL A 152 -17.55 12.16 20.82
C VAL A 152 -16.57 13.00 21.64
N ARG A 153 -15.26 12.72 21.57
CA ARG A 153 -14.24 13.53 22.26
C ARG A 153 -14.19 14.97 21.76
N VAL A 154 -14.39 15.21 20.46
CA VAL A 154 -14.47 16.57 19.90
C VAL A 154 -15.77 17.23 20.38
N MET A 155 -16.90 16.54 20.25
CA MET A 155 -18.21 17.07 20.65
C MET A 155 -18.26 17.39 22.15
N GLN A 156 -17.68 16.58 23.02
CA GLN A 156 -17.63 16.83 24.47
C GLN A 156 -16.85 18.09 24.84
N LYS A 157 -15.83 18.47 24.06
CA LYS A 157 -15.11 19.74 24.28
C LYS A 157 -15.98 20.96 23.98
N MET A 158 -17.06 20.77 23.23
CA MET A 158 -17.95 21.83 22.76
C MET A 158 -19.29 21.83 23.48
N VAL A 159 -19.83 20.64 23.75
CA VAL A 159 -21.06 20.34 24.49
C VAL A 159 -20.70 19.44 25.67
N PRO A 160 -20.31 20.03 26.82
CA PRO A 160 -19.86 19.25 27.99
C PRO A 160 -20.91 18.25 28.49
N ASN A 161 -22.20 18.59 28.37
CA ASN A 161 -23.33 17.77 28.81
C ASN A 161 -24.05 17.13 27.61
N LEU A 162 -23.28 16.51 26.72
CA LEU A 162 -23.80 15.71 25.60
C LEU A 162 -24.32 14.36 26.11
N ARG A 163 -25.56 14.02 25.76
CA ARG A 163 -26.10 12.67 25.92
C ARG A 163 -26.35 12.04 24.56
N ILE A 164 -25.87 10.81 24.37
CA ILE A 164 -26.12 10.03 23.16
C ILE A 164 -26.92 8.79 23.53
N GLY A 165 -28.00 8.55 22.79
CA GLY A 165 -28.74 7.29 22.74
C GLY A 165 -28.46 6.61 21.40
N LEU A 166 -28.46 5.29 21.39
CA LEU A 166 -28.27 4.51 20.16
C LEU A 166 -29.48 3.62 19.98
N VAL A 167 -29.92 3.44 18.74
CA VAL A 167 -30.94 2.46 18.39
C VAL A 167 -30.45 1.68 17.19
N ALA A 168 -30.49 0.36 17.29
CA ALA A 168 -30.22 -0.56 16.20
C ALA A 168 -31.54 -1.22 15.84
N PHE A 169 -31.90 -1.21 14.56
CA PHE A 169 -33.09 -1.91 14.09
C PHE A 169 -32.74 -2.86 12.94
N HIS A 170 -33.44 -3.98 12.91
CA HIS A 170 -33.34 -5.04 11.90
C HIS A 170 -34.42 -6.09 12.15
N ASP A 171 -34.92 -6.76 11.10
CA ASP A 171 -35.85 -7.88 11.21
C ASP A 171 -37.08 -7.58 12.08
N GLY A 172 -37.61 -6.37 11.95
CA GLY A 172 -38.75 -5.92 12.72
C GLY A 172 -38.51 -5.84 14.24
N ARG A 173 -37.25 -5.76 14.69
CA ARG A 173 -36.86 -5.50 16.08
C ARG A 173 -36.12 -4.17 16.15
N ALA A 174 -36.23 -3.51 17.30
CA ALA A 174 -35.47 -2.31 17.61
C ALA A 174 -34.93 -2.42 19.03
N GLU A 175 -33.60 -2.33 19.15
CA GLU A 175 -32.89 -2.39 20.42
C GLU A 175 -32.29 -1.02 20.72
N ALA A 176 -32.47 -0.55 21.95
CA ALA A 176 -32.11 0.81 22.33
C ALA A 176 -31.09 0.84 23.48
N PHE A 177 -30.01 1.55 23.25
CA PHE A 177 -29.13 2.08 24.29
C PHE A 177 -29.70 3.44 24.75
N PRO A 178 -30.01 3.61 26.05
CA PRO A 178 -30.65 4.83 26.54
C PRO A 178 -29.75 6.05 26.38
N LEU A 179 -30.37 7.24 26.34
CA LEU A 179 -29.65 8.52 26.36
C LEU A 179 -28.72 8.59 27.58
N THR A 180 -27.43 8.42 27.32
CA THR A 180 -26.39 8.34 28.35
C THR A 180 -25.41 9.49 28.19
N GLN A 181 -24.97 10.08 29.30
CA GLN A 181 -23.95 11.12 29.28
C GLN A 181 -22.66 10.56 28.69
N MET A 182 -22.10 11.26 27.72
CA MET A 182 -20.97 10.75 26.94
C MET A 182 -19.62 10.95 27.62
N ASP A 183 -19.52 10.80 28.94
CA ASP A 183 -18.25 10.75 29.65
C ASP A 183 -17.42 9.50 29.27
N GLU A 184 -16.25 9.30 29.89
CA GLU A 184 -15.40 8.17 29.55
C GLU A 184 -16.10 6.80 29.74
N ALA A 185 -16.98 6.67 30.73
CA ALA A 185 -17.74 5.45 30.97
C ALA A 185 -18.89 5.31 29.96
N GLY A 186 -19.62 6.39 29.68
CA GLY A 186 -20.70 6.42 28.70
C GLY A 186 -20.21 6.11 27.29
N VAL A 187 -19.06 6.65 26.88
CA VAL A 187 -18.43 6.32 25.58
C VAL A 187 -18.08 4.83 25.52
N ARG A 188 -17.49 4.28 26.58
CA ARG A 188 -17.17 2.84 26.63
C ARG A 188 -18.43 1.98 26.54
N ALA A 189 -19.48 2.32 27.27
CA ALA A 189 -20.75 1.60 27.26
C ALA A 189 -21.42 1.66 25.88
N ALA A 190 -21.45 2.84 25.24
CA ALA A 190 -21.99 3.03 23.90
C ALA A 190 -21.22 2.21 22.86
N LEU A 191 -19.89 2.18 22.93
CA LEU A 191 -19.06 1.37 22.02
C LEU A 191 -19.29 -0.13 22.22
N GLN A 192 -19.32 -0.61 23.47
CA GLN A 192 -19.62 -2.02 23.75
C GLN A 192 -21.01 -2.41 23.25
N TRP A 193 -22.00 -1.54 23.47
CA TRP A 193 -23.35 -1.79 22.99
C TRP A 193 -23.40 -1.85 21.46
N LEU A 194 -22.76 -0.90 20.77
CA LEU A 194 -22.72 -0.89 19.30
C LEU A 194 -21.95 -2.07 18.72
N GLN A 195 -20.90 -2.56 19.40
CA GLN A 195 -20.21 -3.78 19.00
C GLN A 195 -21.08 -5.04 19.14
N ALA A 196 -21.96 -5.09 20.14
CA ALA A 196 -22.85 -6.22 20.37
C ALA A 196 -24.08 -6.23 19.45
N HIS A 197 -24.57 -5.05 19.04
CA HIS A 197 -25.86 -4.92 18.32
C HIS A 197 -25.72 -4.32 16.91
N GLY A 198 -24.52 -3.91 16.49
CA GLY A 198 -24.27 -3.22 15.21
C GLY A 198 -23.98 -4.15 14.02
N THR A 199 -24.24 -5.45 14.13
CA THR A 199 -24.05 -6.40 13.01
C THR A 199 -25.31 -7.26 12.86
N GLY A 200 -26.13 -6.97 11.85
CA GLY A 200 -27.35 -7.73 11.55
C GLY A 200 -27.08 -9.02 10.79
N SER A 201 -28.01 -9.97 10.90
CA SER A 201 -27.92 -11.32 10.36
C SER A 201 -28.64 -11.43 9.01
N GLY A 202 -27.97 -11.08 7.91
CA GLY A 202 -28.21 -11.65 6.56
C GLY A 202 -29.57 -11.46 5.86
N THR A 203 -30.60 -10.92 6.50
CA THR A 203 -31.91 -10.59 5.91
C THR A 203 -32.03 -9.09 5.65
N ASN A 204 -32.76 -8.72 4.60
CA ASN A 204 -32.89 -7.33 4.16
C ASN A 204 -34.14 -6.64 4.73
N SER A 205 -34.70 -7.12 5.84
CA SER A 205 -35.93 -6.53 6.37
C SER A 205 -35.64 -5.28 7.20
N THR A 206 -36.16 -4.14 6.75
CA THR A 206 -35.99 -2.84 7.41
C THR A 206 -37.29 -2.33 8.03
N ASP A 207 -37.17 -1.73 9.22
CA ASP A 207 -38.30 -1.20 10.01
C ASP A 207 -37.86 0.08 10.75
N VAL A 208 -37.65 1.12 9.95
CA VAL A 208 -37.38 2.51 10.35
C VAL A 208 -38.44 2.99 11.33
N PHE A 209 -39.72 2.62 11.16
CA PHE A 209 -40.77 2.97 12.11
C PHE A 209 -40.46 2.48 13.54
N LYS A 210 -40.06 1.21 13.72
CA LYS A 210 -39.70 0.70 15.06
C LYS A 210 -38.46 1.36 15.62
N GLY A 211 -37.42 1.55 14.80
CA GLY A 211 -36.20 2.24 15.21
C GLY A 211 -36.48 3.67 15.68
N LEU A 212 -37.23 4.42 14.89
CA LEU A 212 -37.61 5.80 15.20
C LEU A 212 -38.54 5.87 16.43
N SER A 213 -39.46 4.93 16.58
CA SER A 213 -40.35 4.85 17.75
C SER A 213 -39.57 4.59 19.04
N ALA A 214 -38.60 3.68 19.01
CA ALA A 214 -37.73 3.40 20.14
C ALA A 214 -36.92 4.64 20.55
N ALA A 215 -36.37 5.38 19.58
CA ALA A 215 -35.66 6.63 19.86
C ALA A 215 -36.59 7.72 20.44
N ALA A 216 -37.78 7.91 19.86
CA ALA A 216 -38.73 8.91 20.32
C ALA A 216 -39.25 8.66 21.75
N ALA A 217 -39.24 7.39 22.19
CA ALA A 217 -39.63 6.93 23.52
C ALA A 217 -38.55 7.11 24.60
N MET A 218 -37.31 7.46 24.24
CA MET A 218 -36.24 7.73 25.22
C MET A 218 -36.57 8.89 26.17
N THR A 219 -35.84 9.00 27.28
CA THR A 219 -36.01 10.07 28.26
C THR A 219 -35.25 11.35 27.88
N TRP A 220 -35.88 12.17 27.04
CA TRP A 220 -35.35 13.45 26.55
C TRP A 220 -35.44 14.58 27.58
N ARG A 221 -34.41 15.43 27.67
CA ARG A 221 -34.47 16.69 28.44
C ARG A 221 -35.46 17.67 27.78
N ARG A 222 -36.19 18.46 28.57
CA ARG A 222 -37.28 19.33 28.05
C ARG A 222 -36.75 20.55 27.30
N ASP A 223 -35.73 21.25 27.80
CA ASP A 223 -35.36 22.59 27.31
C ASP A 223 -34.01 22.67 26.59
N VAL A 224 -33.41 21.52 26.29
CA VAL A 224 -32.16 21.42 25.52
C VAL A 224 -32.48 21.16 24.05
N PRO A 225 -31.62 21.61 23.11
CA PRO A 225 -31.65 21.13 21.73
C PRO A 225 -31.55 19.60 21.68
N LYS A 226 -32.39 18.98 20.85
CA LYS A 226 -32.42 17.53 20.70
C LYS A 226 -32.67 17.09 19.28
N ALA A 227 -32.03 16.01 18.87
CA ALA A 227 -32.20 15.45 17.55
C ALA A 227 -32.26 13.93 17.56
N ILE A 228 -33.09 13.39 16.68
CA ILE A 228 -32.98 12.00 16.22
C ILE A 228 -32.36 12.05 14.84
N VAL A 229 -31.31 11.26 14.61
CA VAL A 229 -30.68 11.09 13.29
C VAL A 229 -30.88 9.64 12.86
N VAL A 230 -31.66 9.45 11.81
CA VAL A 230 -31.92 8.13 11.20
C VAL A 230 -30.87 7.88 10.13
N ILE A 231 -30.21 6.73 10.21
CA ILE A 231 -29.14 6.28 9.32
C ILE A 231 -29.57 4.93 8.73
N ALA A 232 -30.05 4.97 7.49
CA ALA A 232 -30.61 3.82 6.79
C ALA A 232 -30.42 3.98 5.28
N ASP A 233 -30.34 2.86 4.56
CA ASP A 233 -30.27 2.80 3.10
C ASP A 233 -31.59 2.37 2.46
N ASP A 234 -32.42 1.58 3.15
CA ASP A 234 -33.73 1.14 2.68
C ASP A 234 -34.90 1.57 3.61
N PRO A 235 -36.08 1.86 3.03
CA PRO A 235 -37.29 2.22 3.78
C PRO A 235 -38.06 0.99 4.28
N ASP A 236 -38.99 1.20 5.20
CA ASP A 236 -39.88 0.16 5.74
C ASP A 236 -40.44 -0.79 4.67
N ASP A 237 -40.21 -2.10 4.81
CA ASP A 237 -40.75 -3.11 3.86
C ASP A 237 -42.25 -3.32 4.03
N ASP A 238 -42.73 -3.36 5.29
CA ASP A 238 -44.08 -3.78 5.65
C ASP A 238 -44.88 -2.71 6.42
N ALA A 239 -44.23 -1.65 6.91
CA ALA A 239 -44.92 -0.59 7.64
C ALA A 239 -45.41 0.50 6.67
N PRO A 240 -46.67 0.91 6.75
CA PRO A 240 -47.16 1.95 5.86
C PRO A 240 -46.48 3.27 6.26
N SER A 241 -45.77 3.88 5.30
CA SER A 241 -44.83 5.01 5.46
C SER A 241 -45.35 6.18 6.30
N HIS A 242 -46.67 6.31 6.43
CA HIS A 242 -47.32 7.31 7.28
C HIS A 242 -47.03 7.14 8.78
N GLN A 243 -46.69 5.94 9.26
CA GLN A 243 -46.42 5.68 10.68
C GLN A 243 -45.09 6.34 11.11
N ALA A 244 -44.00 6.06 10.39
CA ALA A 244 -42.70 6.70 10.63
C ALA A 244 -42.80 8.24 10.55
N HIS A 245 -43.47 8.77 9.51
CA HIS A 245 -43.73 10.20 9.39
C HIS A 245 -44.55 10.77 10.56
N GLY A 246 -45.51 10.00 11.09
CA GLY A 246 -46.31 10.38 12.25
C GLY A 246 -45.48 10.50 13.52
N VAL A 247 -44.55 9.57 13.75
CA VAL A 247 -43.61 9.62 14.88
C VAL A 247 -42.68 10.82 14.74
N ALA A 248 -42.12 11.05 13.55
CA ALA A 248 -41.25 12.19 13.27
C ALA A 248 -41.95 13.53 13.58
N ARG A 249 -43.18 13.73 13.10
CA ARG A 249 -43.97 14.94 13.40
C ARG A 249 -44.23 15.13 14.89
N ARG A 250 -44.59 14.06 15.60
CA ARG A 250 -44.84 14.11 17.05
C ARG A 250 -43.58 14.48 17.83
N PHE A 251 -42.43 13.94 17.42
CA PHE A 251 -41.15 14.28 18.03
C PHE A 251 -40.76 15.73 17.76
N ALA A 252 -40.87 16.18 16.50
CA ALA A 252 -40.58 17.56 16.08
C ALA A 252 -41.49 18.61 16.73
N GLY A 253 -42.71 18.22 17.15
CA GLY A 253 -43.59 19.08 17.94
C GLY A 253 -43.07 19.40 19.35
N ARG A 254 -42.00 18.74 19.82
CA ARG A 254 -41.36 19.06 21.11
C ARG A 254 -40.45 20.29 20.96
N PRO A 255 -40.25 21.10 22.02
CA PRO A 255 -39.34 22.24 21.97
C PRO A 255 -37.92 21.84 21.56
N LYS A 256 -37.35 22.57 20.59
CA LYS A 256 -36.00 22.40 20.05
C LYS A 256 -35.68 20.97 19.56
N ALA A 257 -36.69 20.25 19.08
CA ALA A 257 -36.57 18.89 18.60
C ALA A 257 -36.61 18.82 17.07
N LYS A 258 -35.75 18.00 16.47
CA LYS A 258 -35.78 17.68 15.05
C LYS A 258 -35.53 16.20 14.78
N VAL A 259 -36.06 15.70 13.67
CA VAL A 259 -35.67 14.39 13.11
C VAL A 259 -35.02 14.63 11.77
N ALA A 260 -33.79 14.15 11.63
CA ALA A 260 -33.03 14.26 10.41
C ALA A 260 -32.64 12.89 9.90
N VAL A 261 -32.27 12.82 8.63
CA VAL A 261 -31.99 11.56 7.96
C VAL A 261 -30.69 11.66 7.20
N VAL A 262 -29.83 10.66 7.38
CA VAL A 262 -28.57 10.50 6.66
C VAL A 262 -28.60 9.16 5.95
N THR A 263 -28.47 9.16 4.63
CA THR A 263 -28.49 7.93 3.84
C THR A 263 -27.20 7.78 3.04
N PRO A 264 -26.67 6.57 2.83
CA PRO A 264 -25.63 6.34 1.84
C PRO A 264 -26.09 6.75 0.43
N ASP A 265 -25.16 7.13 -0.47
CA ASP A 265 -25.47 7.60 -1.84
C ASP A 265 -26.23 6.58 -2.73
N HIS A 266 -26.32 5.32 -2.28
CA HIS A 266 -26.98 4.21 -3.00
C HIS A 266 -28.34 3.80 -2.42
N ALA A 267 -28.93 4.62 -1.54
CA ALA A 267 -30.19 4.30 -0.87
C ALA A 267 -31.36 4.03 -1.84
N GLY A 268 -32.15 2.99 -1.56
CA GLY A 268 -33.16 2.45 -2.47
C GLY A 268 -34.35 3.39 -2.74
N GLN A 269 -34.69 4.30 -1.80
CA GLN A 269 -35.83 5.20 -1.93
C GLN A 269 -35.62 6.59 -1.28
N PRO A 270 -34.94 7.53 -1.96
CA PRO A 270 -34.63 8.84 -1.39
C PRO A 270 -35.86 9.71 -1.11
N ARG A 271 -37.02 9.43 -1.72
CA ARG A 271 -38.26 10.19 -1.47
C ARG A 271 -38.79 9.97 -0.07
N PHE A 272 -38.85 8.72 0.39
CA PHE A 272 -39.29 8.37 1.73
C PHE A 272 -38.46 9.11 2.79
N PHE A 273 -37.14 9.04 2.67
CA PHE A 273 -36.22 9.68 3.62
C PHE A 273 -36.29 11.21 3.61
N LYS A 274 -36.47 11.82 2.42
CA LYS A 274 -36.70 13.28 2.32
C LYS A 274 -38.00 13.69 3.00
N ASP A 275 -39.08 12.93 2.79
CA ASP A 275 -40.38 13.20 3.41
C ASP A 275 -40.33 12.98 4.92
N LEU A 276 -39.55 12.00 5.40
CA LEU A 276 -39.31 11.75 6.82
C LEU A 276 -38.55 12.90 7.49
N ALA A 277 -37.44 13.35 6.90
CA ALA A 277 -36.68 14.50 7.39
C ALA A 277 -37.57 15.77 7.44
N LYS A 278 -38.32 16.01 6.36
CA LYS A 278 -39.26 17.13 6.28
C LYS A 278 -40.37 17.04 7.33
N ALA A 279 -40.93 15.85 7.56
CA ALA A 279 -41.91 15.61 8.62
C ALA A 279 -41.32 15.83 10.02
N GLY A 280 -40.02 15.58 10.17
CA GLY A 280 -39.22 15.81 11.37
C GLY A 280 -38.74 17.24 11.59
N GLY A 281 -38.98 18.16 10.66
CA GLY A 281 -38.42 19.51 10.70
C GLY A 281 -36.89 19.52 10.70
N GLY A 282 -36.25 18.52 10.11
CA GLY A 282 -34.80 18.41 9.99
C GLY A 282 -34.35 18.15 8.55
N ASP A 283 -33.04 17.99 8.39
CA ASP A 283 -32.41 17.88 7.08
C ASP A 283 -32.29 16.44 6.58
N PHE A 284 -32.25 16.31 5.26
CA PHE A 284 -31.90 15.09 4.56
C PHE A 284 -30.51 15.24 3.96
N VAL A 285 -29.59 14.34 4.32
CA VAL A 285 -28.23 14.32 3.78
C VAL A 285 -27.97 12.99 3.09
N SER A 286 -27.56 13.06 1.82
CA SER A 286 -27.04 11.92 1.06
C SER A 286 -25.52 11.93 1.20
N ASP A 287 -24.97 10.93 1.88
CA ASP A 287 -23.54 10.85 2.16
C ASP A 287 -22.76 10.27 0.97
N LYS A 288 -21.70 10.99 0.57
CA LYS A 288 -20.74 10.59 -0.48
C LYS A 288 -19.41 10.07 0.07
N GLY A 289 -19.34 9.75 1.36
CA GLY A 289 -18.17 9.09 1.97
C GLY A 289 -17.66 9.70 3.28
N ASP A 290 -18.38 10.64 3.90
CA ASP A 290 -18.09 11.15 5.24
C ASP A 290 -19.38 11.40 6.04
N LEU A 291 -20.00 10.28 6.44
CA LEU A 291 -21.21 10.21 7.25
C LEU A 291 -21.12 11.05 8.53
N LEU A 292 -19.94 11.17 9.12
CA LEU A 292 -19.76 11.88 10.39
C LEU A 292 -19.85 13.38 10.20
N THR A 293 -19.22 13.90 9.16
CA THR A 293 -19.38 15.30 8.76
C THR A 293 -20.84 15.59 8.45
N SER A 294 -21.54 14.66 7.78
CA SER A 294 -22.97 14.76 7.48
C SER A 294 -23.83 14.82 8.75
N ILE A 295 -23.59 13.94 9.73
CA ILE A 295 -24.28 13.93 11.03
C ILE A 295 -24.01 15.23 11.79
N LEU A 296 -22.75 15.68 11.83
CA LEU A 296 -22.38 16.91 12.52
C LEU A 296 -23.06 18.13 11.88
N LEU A 297 -23.01 18.26 10.55
CA LEU A 297 -23.65 19.37 9.84
C LEU A 297 -25.16 19.40 10.11
N THR A 298 -25.80 18.24 10.03
CA THR A 298 -27.24 18.06 10.32
C THR A 298 -27.61 18.45 11.75
N VAL A 299 -26.72 18.24 12.71
CA VAL A 299 -26.93 18.64 14.11
C VAL A 299 -26.76 20.15 14.29
N ILE A 300 -25.83 20.77 13.54
CA ILE A 300 -25.40 22.17 13.64
C ILE A 300 -26.36 23.14 12.94
N GLU A 301 -26.85 22.79 11.74
CA GLU A 301 -27.72 23.66 10.96
C GLU A 301 -29.12 23.76 11.61
N ARG A 302 -29.63 25.00 11.72
CA ARG A 302 -30.89 25.36 12.38
C ARG A 302 -31.96 25.65 11.34
#